data_AF-A0A0A1VSW5-F1
#
_entry.id   AF-A0A0A1VSW5-F1
#
_cell.length_a   1.000
_cell.length_b   1.000
_cell.length_c   1.000
_cell.angle_alpha   90.00
_cell.angle_beta   90.00
_cell.angle_gamma   90.00
#
_symmetry.space_group_name_H-M   'P 1'
#
loop_
_entity.id
_entity.type
_entity.pdbx_description
1 polymer ?
#
loop_
_entity_poly.entity_id
_entity_poly.type
_entity_poly.pdbx_seq_one_letter_code
_entity_poly.pdbx_strand_id
1 'polypeptide(L)'
;MAEETAKIKLYRKTYQLPQLNRPDLLILQDQIQERQQLIKTGKRVRNTWLGLRKKEEPLNFEETFQELERLVEDYNQLIRFLTDHKDEYRRFFRSLTEEIKEAVAVKCQKLAETERKRQSLENSIGSAELRDTLRLQKQQIFRTVILVGRASLLMLKKIDLISESIQKLAEDHFTKLRVKS
;
A
#
# COMPACT_ATOMS: atom_id res chain seq x y z
N MET A 1 -11.12 0.50 19.94
CA MET A 1 -9.78 -0.09 19.77
C MET A 1 -9.12 0.67 18.62
N ALA A 2 -8.07 1.45 18.89
CA ALA A 2 -7.43 2.26 17.86
C ALA A 2 -6.71 1.34 16.86
N GLU A 3 -7.11 1.40 15.59
CA GLU A 3 -6.41 0.75 14.48
C GLU A 3 -4.97 1.26 14.43
N GLU A 4 -4.03 0.39 14.81
CA GLU A 4 -2.61 0.69 14.78
C GLU A 4 -2.15 0.66 13.32
N THR A 5 -2.29 1.82 12.66
CA THR A 5 -1.84 2.05 11.29
C THR A 5 -0.32 1.89 11.22
N ALA A 6 0.15 1.05 10.28
CA ALA A 6 1.57 0.86 10.06
C ALA A 6 2.19 2.17 9.54
N LYS A 7 2.90 2.86 10.42
CA LYS A 7 3.56 4.15 10.13
C LYS A 7 4.93 3.91 9.53
N ILE A 8 5.19 4.47 8.35
CA ILE A 8 6.53 4.47 7.75
C ILE A 8 7.05 5.90 7.70
N LYS A 9 8.28 6.11 8.16
CA LYS A 9 8.95 7.41 8.06
C LYS A 9 9.81 7.47 6.80
N LEU A 10 9.48 8.38 5.87
CA LEU A 10 10.32 8.68 4.71
C LEU A 10 10.68 10.16 4.73
N TYR A 11 11.98 10.45 4.62
CA TYR A 11 12.53 11.80 4.82
C TYR A 11 12.11 12.42 6.17
N ARG A 12 11.28 13.48 6.13
CA ARG A 12 10.79 14.20 7.33
C ARG A 12 9.30 13.95 7.60
N LYS A 13 8.65 13.10 6.81
CA LYS A 13 7.22 12.82 6.93
C LYS A 13 6.99 11.38 7.38
N THR A 14 5.91 11.20 8.13
CA THR A 14 5.40 9.89 8.51
C THR A 14 4.18 9.61 7.65
N TYR A 15 4.23 8.50 6.93
CA TYR A 15 3.19 8.02 6.04
C TYR A 15 2.39 6.94 6.75
N GLN A 16 1.08 6.95 6.49
CA GLN A 16 0.17 5.90 6.93
C GLN A 16 -0.08 4.96 5.76
N LEU A 17 0.20 3.68 5.94
CA LEU A 17 -0.11 2.70 4.90
C LEU A 17 -1.60 2.38 4.90
N PRO A 18 -2.21 2.25 3.72
CA PRO A 18 -3.55 1.66 3.62
C PRO A 18 -3.57 0.28 4.28
N GLN A 19 -4.53 0.04 5.19
CA GLN A 19 -4.67 -1.24 5.88
C GLN A 19 -5.72 -2.11 5.21
N LEU A 20 -5.34 -3.36 4.90
CA LEU A 20 -6.25 -4.38 4.38
C LEU A 20 -7.07 -5.02 5.50
N ASN A 21 -6.47 -5.21 6.69
CA ASN A 21 -7.09 -5.88 7.84
C ASN A 21 -8.07 -4.97 8.58
N ARG A 22 -9.14 -4.57 7.90
CA ARG A 22 -10.23 -3.82 8.51
C ARG A 22 -11.22 -4.79 9.17
N PRO A 23 -11.87 -4.39 10.29
CA PRO A 23 -12.82 -5.25 10.99
C PRO A 23 -13.98 -5.76 10.12
N ASP A 24 -14.43 -4.95 9.18
CA ASP A 24 -15.50 -5.28 8.22
C ASP A 24 -15.10 -6.42 7.26
N LEU A 25 -13.86 -6.43 6.76
CA LEU A 25 -13.34 -7.53 5.94
C LEU A 25 -13.28 -8.85 6.73
N LEU A 26 -12.87 -8.80 7.99
CA LEU A 26 -12.82 -9.99 8.86
C LEU A 26 -14.23 -10.56 9.10
N ILE A 27 -15.20 -9.68 9.39
CA ILE A 27 -16.61 -10.07 9.55
C ILE A 27 -17.13 -10.73 8.26
N LEU A 28 -16.82 -10.16 7.10
CA LEU A 28 -17.24 -10.72 5.81
C LEU A 28 -16.61 -12.10 5.55
N GLN A 29 -15.33 -12.29 5.91
CA GLN A 29 -14.65 -13.59 5.80
C GLN A 29 -15.30 -14.64 6.70
N ASP A 30 -15.61 -14.29 7.94
CA ASP A 30 -16.30 -15.17 8.88
C ASP A 30 -17.69 -15.56 8.35
N GLN A 31 -18.45 -14.59 7.82
CA GLN A 31 -19.76 -14.83 7.20
C GLN A 31 -19.69 -15.80 6.02
N ILE A 32 -18.72 -15.60 5.12
CA ILE A 32 -18.48 -16.51 3.97
C ILE A 32 -18.18 -17.91 4.49
N GLN A 33 -17.31 -18.03 5.49
CA GLN A 33 -16.92 -19.33 6.05
C GLN A 33 -18.10 -20.04 6.71
N GLU A 34 -18.88 -19.35 7.54
CA GLU A 34 -20.08 -19.91 8.18
C GLU A 34 -21.10 -20.38 7.13
N ARG A 35 -21.34 -19.57 6.09
CA ARG A 35 -22.30 -19.91 5.04
C ARG A 35 -21.85 -21.10 4.20
N GLN A 36 -20.56 -21.19 3.87
CA GLN A 36 -19.99 -22.35 3.20
C GLN A 36 -20.18 -23.63 4.03
N GLN A 37 -19.95 -23.58 5.35
CA GLN A 37 -20.17 -24.74 6.21
C GLN A 37 -21.65 -25.13 6.27
N LEU A 38 -22.54 -24.15 6.34
CA LEU A 38 -23.98 -24.35 6.35
C LEU A 38 -24.46 -25.04 5.05
N ILE A 39 -24.02 -24.57 3.89
CA ILE A 39 -24.35 -25.16 2.58
C ILE A 39 -23.75 -26.56 2.45
N LYS A 40 -22.49 -26.75 2.85
CA LYS A 40 -21.78 -28.03 2.73
C LYS A 40 -22.38 -29.13 3.61
N THR A 41 -22.80 -28.77 4.82
CA THR A 41 -23.38 -29.72 5.78
C THR A 41 -24.88 -29.91 5.57
N GLY A 42 -25.55 -28.97 4.87
CA GLY A 42 -27.00 -28.98 4.70
C GLY A 42 -27.76 -28.84 6.03
N LYS A 43 -27.09 -28.35 7.08
CA LYS A 43 -27.63 -28.30 8.44
C LYS A 43 -27.37 -26.93 9.05
N ARG A 44 -28.43 -26.34 9.59
CA ARG A 44 -28.35 -25.14 10.41
C ARG A 44 -28.28 -25.54 11.88
N VAL A 45 -27.20 -25.14 12.54
CA VAL A 45 -27.05 -25.34 13.99
C VAL A 45 -27.65 -24.13 14.70
N ARG A 46 -28.75 -24.33 15.42
CA ARG A 46 -29.32 -23.32 16.34
C ARG A 46 -28.99 -23.68 17.78
N ASN A 47 -28.51 -22.71 18.54
CA ASN A 47 -28.40 -22.84 19.99
C ASN A 47 -29.80 -22.65 20.59
N THR A 48 -30.25 -23.63 21.37
CA THR A 48 -31.53 -23.59 22.08
C THR A 48 -31.29 -23.58 23.59
N TRP A 49 -32.19 -22.90 24.32
CA TRP A 49 -32.23 -22.77 25.78
C TRP A 49 -30.88 -22.38 26.40
N LEU A 50 -30.56 -21.07 26.40
CA LEU A 50 -29.39 -20.47 27.05
C LEU A 50 -28.01 -21.04 26.62
N GLY A 51 -27.91 -21.65 25.44
CA GLY A 51 -26.65 -22.18 24.89
C GLY A 51 -26.31 -23.61 25.30
N LEU A 52 -27.20 -24.31 26.02
CA LEU A 52 -26.94 -25.65 26.58
C LEU A 52 -27.19 -26.80 25.59
N ARG A 53 -27.96 -26.61 24.51
CA ARG A 53 -28.21 -27.63 23.49
C ARG A 53 -28.17 -27.06 22.06
N LYS A 54 -27.40 -27.72 21.19
CA LYS A 54 -27.36 -27.46 19.75
C LYS A 54 -28.43 -28.31 19.05
N LYS A 55 -29.34 -27.67 18.32
CA LYS A 55 -30.31 -28.33 17.46
C LYS A 55 -29.84 -28.19 16.01
N GLU A 56 -29.67 -29.33 15.33
CA GLU A 56 -29.40 -29.37 13.90
C GLU A 56 -30.74 -29.45 13.16
N GLU A 57 -31.05 -28.43 12.37
CA GLU A 57 -32.20 -28.43 11.47
C GLU A 57 -31.68 -28.61 10.04
N PRO A 58 -32.14 -29.64 9.30
CA PRO A 58 -31.76 -29.81 7.90
C PRO A 58 -32.35 -28.68 7.07
N LEU A 59 -31.54 -28.15 6.15
CA LEU A 59 -32.00 -27.15 5.19
C LEU A 59 -32.79 -27.86 4.09
N ASN A 60 -33.92 -27.27 3.72
CA ASN A 60 -34.61 -27.67 2.51
C ASN A 60 -33.91 -27.08 1.26
N PHE A 61 -34.38 -27.49 0.08
CA PHE A 61 -33.80 -27.06 -1.19
C PHE A 61 -33.87 -25.54 -1.38
N GLU A 62 -35.03 -24.94 -1.10
CA GLU A 62 -35.25 -23.50 -1.24
C GLU A 62 -34.33 -22.70 -0.31
N GLU A 63 -34.20 -23.13 0.95
CA GLU A 63 -33.28 -22.50 1.90
C GLU A 63 -31.82 -22.65 1.44
N THR A 64 -31.44 -23.81 0.90
CA THR A 64 -30.09 -24.03 0.36
C THR A 64 -29.82 -23.10 -0.83
N PHE A 65 -30.80 -22.93 -1.72
CA PHE A 65 -30.71 -22.04 -2.86
C PHE A 65 -30.55 -20.57 -2.44
N GLN A 66 -31.35 -20.10 -1.47
CA GLN A 66 -31.23 -18.75 -0.92
C GLN A 66 -29.87 -18.51 -0.25
N GLU A 67 -29.32 -19.51 0.44
CA GLU A 67 -27.99 -19.40 1.03
C GLU A 67 -26.88 -19.38 -0.04
N LEU A 68 -27.06 -20.07 -1.16
CA LEU A 68 -26.15 -19.95 -2.32
C LEU A 68 -26.20 -18.55 -2.93
N GLU A 69 -27.38 -17.96 -3.12
CA GLU A 69 -27.51 -16.58 -3.62
C GLU A 69 -26.83 -15.58 -2.68
N ARG A 70 -27.02 -15.73 -1.36
CA ARG A 70 -26.33 -14.91 -0.37
C ARG A 70 -24.82 -15.10 -0.40
N LEU A 71 -24.34 -16.34 -0.61
CA LEU A 71 -22.92 -16.61 -0.74
C LEU A 71 -22.32 -15.86 -1.94
N VAL A 72 -23.04 -15.83 -3.07
CA VAL A 72 -22.64 -15.06 -4.25
C VAL A 72 -22.55 -13.57 -3.92
N GLU A 73 -23.52 -13.02 -3.19
CA GLU A 73 -23.48 -11.61 -2.77
C GLU A 73 -22.32 -11.32 -1.81
N ASP A 74 -22.04 -12.19 -0.85
CA ASP A 74 -20.89 -12.06 0.06
C ASP A 74 -19.57 -12.02 -0.73
N TYR A 75 -19.44 -12.86 -1.77
CA TYR A 75 -18.28 -12.82 -2.67
C TYR A 75 -18.22 -11.54 -3.50
N ASN A 76 -19.34 -11.02 -3.99
CA ASN A 76 -19.39 -9.74 -4.69
C ASN A 76 -18.92 -8.60 -3.78
N GLN A 77 -19.34 -8.61 -2.51
CA GLN A 77 -18.86 -7.65 -1.51
C GLN A 77 -17.35 -7.79 -1.28
N LEU A 78 -16.83 -9.00 -1.18
CA LEU A 78 -15.40 -9.24 -1.02
C LEU A 78 -14.60 -8.69 -2.22
N ILE A 79 -15.09 -8.90 -3.44
CA ILE A 79 -14.48 -8.37 -4.66
C ILE A 79 -14.46 -6.83 -4.64
N ARG A 80 -15.55 -6.19 -4.20
CA ARG A 80 -15.62 -4.72 -4.04
C ARG A 80 -14.59 -4.24 -3.02
N PHE A 81 -14.52 -4.87 -1.84
CA PHE A 81 -13.52 -4.56 -0.81
C PHE A 81 -12.09 -4.60 -1.34
N LEU A 82 -11.74 -5.69 -2.03
CA LEU A 82 -10.40 -5.85 -2.62
C LEU A 82 -10.12 -4.82 -3.72
N THR A 83 -11.14 -4.45 -4.49
CA THR A 83 -11.03 -3.44 -5.55
C THR A 83 -10.80 -2.05 -4.97
N ASP A 84 -11.58 -1.65 -3.97
CA ASP A 84 -11.46 -0.37 -3.30
C ASP A 84 -10.09 -0.24 -2.62
N HIS A 85 -9.65 -1.31 -1.97
CA HIS A 85 -8.36 -1.32 -1.29
C HIS A 85 -7.16 -1.25 -2.25
N LYS A 86 -7.25 -1.93 -3.40
CA LYS A 86 -6.29 -1.77 -4.50
C LYS A 86 -6.21 -0.31 -4.96
N ASP A 87 -7.35 0.36 -5.09
CA ASP A 87 -7.40 1.75 -5.53
C ASP A 87 -6.86 2.72 -4.45
N GLU A 88 -7.07 2.44 -3.16
CA GLU A 88 -6.41 3.18 -2.07
C GLU A 88 -4.88 3.09 -2.16
N TYR A 89 -4.33 1.89 -2.38
CA TYR A 89 -2.90 1.72 -2.58
C TYR A 89 -2.38 2.47 -3.81
N ARG A 90 -3.12 2.42 -4.93
CA ARG A 90 -2.76 3.18 -6.13
C ARG A 90 -2.70 4.69 -5.87
N ARG A 91 -3.68 5.24 -5.13
CA ARG A 91 -3.69 6.66 -4.75
C ARG A 91 -2.53 6.99 -3.81
N PHE A 92 -2.28 6.13 -2.82
CA PHE A 92 -1.17 6.28 -1.88
C PHE A 92 0.18 6.34 -2.61
N PHE A 93 0.48 5.39 -3.50
CA PHE A 93 1.74 5.37 -4.23
C PHE A 93 1.90 6.55 -5.18
N ARG A 94 0.81 7.02 -5.81
CA ARG A 94 0.84 8.24 -6.61
C ARG A 94 1.22 9.45 -5.78
N SER A 95 0.58 9.64 -4.62
CA SER A 95 0.92 10.73 -3.70
C SER A 95 2.36 10.64 -3.23
N LEU A 96 2.81 9.45 -2.83
CA LEU A 96 4.17 9.22 -2.37
C LEU A 96 5.21 9.55 -3.44
N THR A 97 4.94 9.20 -4.70
CA THR A 97 5.81 9.54 -5.83
C THR A 97 5.95 11.04 -6.01
N GLU A 98 4.86 11.80 -6.00
CA GLU A 98 4.92 13.26 -6.15
C GLU A 98 5.64 13.91 -4.97
N GLU A 99 5.41 13.43 -3.75
CA GLU A 99 6.13 13.92 -2.57
C GLU A 99 7.63 13.63 -2.60
N ILE A 100 8.03 12.46 -3.10
CA ILE A 100 9.46 12.14 -3.29
C ILE A 100 10.07 13.09 -4.31
N LYS A 101 9.39 13.34 -5.44
CA LYS A 101 9.86 14.29 -6.46
C LYS A 101 10.04 15.70 -5.87
N GLU A 102 9.06 16.17 -5.09
CA GLU A 102 9.11 17.47 -4.43
C GLU A 102 10.27 17.56 -3.43
N ALA A 103 10.42 16.56 -2.54
CA ALA A 103 11.49 16.52 -1.56
C ALA A 103 12.88 16.55 -2.21
N VAL A 104 13.02 15.89 -3.36
CA VAL A 104 14.25 15.86 -4.16
C VAL A 104 14.48 17.22 -4.83
N ALA A 105 13.46 17.82 -5.42
CA ALA A 105 13.55 19.15 -6.03
C ALA A 105 14.02 20.20 -5.02
N VAL A 106 13.44 20.22 -3.81
CA VAL A 106 13.85 21.12 -2.72
C VAL A 106 15.31 20.88 -2.31
N LYS A 107 15.76 19.62 -2.23
CA LYS A 107 17.16 19.31 -1.92
C LYS A 107 18.10 19.76 -3.04
N CYS A 108 17.74 19.53 -4.30
CA CYS A 108 18.53 19.97 -5.45
C CYS A 108 18.64 21.49 -5.51
N GLN A 109 17.56 22.22 -5.24
CA GLN A 109 17.59 23.68 -5.19
C GLN A 109 18.55 24.19 -4.11
N LYS A 110 18.50 23.63 -2.90
CA LYS A 110 19.44 23.99 -1.82
C LYS A 110 20.89 23.71 -2.17
N LEU A 111 21.16 22.59 -2.85
CA LEU A 111 22.50 22.27 -3.34
C LEU A 111 22.96 23.26 -4.42
N ALA A 112 22.08 23.65 -5.34
CA ALA A 112 22.38 24.64 -6.36
C ALA A 112 22.67 26.03 -5.76
N GLU A 113 21.88 26.46 -4.76
CA GLU A 113 22.14 27.70 -4.01
C GLU A 113 23.48 27.64 -3.27
N THR A 114 23.79 26.50 -2.66
CA THR A 114 25.08 26.28 -1.98
C THR A 114 26.25 26.36 -2.96
N GLU A 115 26.12 25.74 -4.13
CA GLU A 115 27.15 25.81 -5.18
C GLU A 115 27.33 27.22 -5.72
N ARG A 116 26.24 27.98 -5.95
CA ARG A 116 26.32 29.39 -6.37
C ARG A 116 27.08 30.24 -5.35
N LYS A 117 26.80 30.08 -4.06
CA LYS A 117 27.52 30.78 -2.98
C LYS A 117 29.00 30.40 -2.98
N ARG A 118 29.31 29.10 -3.09
CA ARG A 118 30.69 28.58 -3.18
C ARG A 118 31.44 29.19 -4.36
N GLN A 119 30.82 29.23 -5.55
CA GLN A 119 31.40 29.80 -6.75
C GLN A 119 31.65 31.32 -6.62
N SER A 120 30.74 32.05 -6.00
CA SER A 120 30.93 33.48 -5.71
C SER A 120 32.11 33.73 -4.78
N LEU A 121 32.31 32.86 -3.77
CA LEU A 121 33.47 32.93 -2.87
C LEU A 121 34.77 32.60 -3.60
N GLU A 122 34.76 31.57 -4.45
CA GLU A 122 35.92 31.19 -5.28
C GLU A 122 36.39 32.34 -6.17
N ASN A 123 35.45 33.11 -6.73
CA ASN A 123 35.76 34.25 -7.61
C ASN A 123 36.28 35.49 -6.85
N SER A 124 36.14 35.56 -5.52
CA SER A 124 36.48 36.74 -4.71
C SER A 124 37.71 36.55 -3.80
N ILE A 125 38.29 35.35 -3.74
CA ILE A 125 39.34 34.99 -2.78
C ILE A 125 40.72 34.86 -3.46
N GLY A 126 41.74 35.48 -2.84
CA GLY A 126 43.14 35.35 -3.26
C GLY A 126 43.96 34.26 -2.55
N SER A 127 43.50 33.77 -1.39
CA SER A 127 44.24 32.79 -0.57
C SER A 127 44.23 31.38 -1.18
N ALA A 128 45.37 30.67 -1.08
CA ALA A 128 45.52 29.30 -1.59
C ALA A 128 44.82 28.25 -0.71
N GLU A 129 44.89 28.39 0.60
CA GLU A 129 44.27 27.47 1.57
C GLU A 129 42.73 27.48 1.49
N LEU A 130 42.14 28.66 1.27
CA LEU A 130 40.70 28.80 1.04
C LEU A 130 40.28 28.19 -0.31
N ARG A 131 41.14 28.25 -1.34
CA ARG A 131 40.88 27.60 -2.63
C ARG A 131 40.82 26.07 -2.52
N ASP A 132 41.73 25.46 -1.76
CA ASP A 132 41.70 24.01 -1.54
C ASP A 132 40.46 23.57 -0.77
N THR A 133 40.04 24.34 0.24
CA THR A 133 38.79 24.10 0.97
C THR A 133 37.57 24.18 0.05
N LEU A 134 37.49 25.20 -0.82
CA LEU A 134 36.39 25.36 -1.78
C LEU A 134 36.38 24.23 -2.82
N ARG A 135 37.54 23.70 -3.22
CA ARG A 135 37.64 22.54 -4.11
C ARG A 135 37.10 21.28 -3.45
N LEU A 136 37.41 21.04 -2.18
CA LEU A 136 36.85 19.93 -1.40
C LEU A 136 35.33 20.06 -1.26
N GLN A 137 34.82 21.26 -0.97
CA GLN A 137 33.38 21.52 -0.91
C GLN A 137 32.68 21.23 -2.23
N LYS A 138 33.27 21.64 -3.37
CA LYS A 138 32.74 21.34 -4.71
C LYS A 138 32.60 19.83 -4.95
N GLN A 139 33.61 19.04 -4.57
CA GLN A 139 33.56 17.58 -4.68
C GLN A 139 32.48 16.97 -3.78
N GLN A 140 32.32 17.49 -2.56
CA GLN A 140 31.27 17.04 -1.65
C GLN A 140 29.88 17.33 -2.19
N ILE A 141 29.63 18.56 -2.67
CA ILE A 141 28.34 18.94 -3.29
C ILE A 141 28.02 18.00 -4.45
N PHE A 142 28.99 17.74 -5.34
CA PHE A 142 28.78 16.84 -6.47
C PHE A 142 28.46 15.40 -6.04
N ARG A 143 29.18 14.87 -5.05
CA ARG A 143 28.89 13.54 -4.47
C ARG A 143 27.49 13.50 -3.86
N THR A 144 27.07 14.55 -3.15
CA THR A 144 25.74 14.63 -2.57
C THR A 144 24.65 14.64 -3.64
N VAL A 145 24.83 15.40 -4.74
CA VAL A 145 23.88 15.40 -5.87
C VAL A 145 23.72 14.00 -6.46
N ILE A 146 24.83 13.30 -6.71
CA ILE A 146 24.80 11.92 -7.25
C ILE A 146 24.06 10.97 -6.30
N LEU A 147 24.36 11.04 -5.01
CA LEU A 147 23.73 10.18 -4.01
C LEU A 147 22.23 10.43 -3.91
N VAL A 148 21.81 11.70 -3.89
CA VAL A 148 20.39 12.09 -3.92
C VAL A 148 19.72 11.52 -5.16
N GLY A 149 20.27 11.76 -6.36
CA GLY A 149 19.69 11.27 -7.61
C GLY A 149 19.54 9.74 -7.64
N ARG A 150 20.57 9.00 -7.21
CA ARG A 150 20.54 7.53 -7.15
C ARG A 150 19.51 7.02 -6.15
N ALA A 151 19.47 7.58 -4.94
CA ALA A 151 18.52 7.18 -3.91
C ALA A 151 17.07 7.41 -4.37
N SER A 152 16.79 8.55 -4.99
CA SER A 152 15.47 8.89 -5.54
C SER A 152 15.06 7.92 -6.65
N LEU A 153 15.96 7.63 -7.59
CA LEU A 153 15.69 6.66 -8.66
C LEU A 153 15.36 5.27 -8.11
N LEU A 154 16.12 4.80 -7.11
CA LEU A 154 15.87 3.52 -6.47
C LEU A 154 14.51 3.49 -5.76
N MET A 155 14.12 4.57 -5.07
CA MET A 155 12.81 4.66 -4.42
C MET A 155 11.68 4.62 -5.43
N LEU A 156 11.77 5.39 -6.52
CA LEU A 156 10.77 5.39 -7.59
C LEU A 156 10.63 4.01 -8.23
N LYS A 157 11.76 3.37 -8.57
CA LYS A 157 11.74 1.99 -9.09
C LYS A 157 11.09 0.99 -8.14
N LYS A 158 11.29 1.13 -6.82
CA LYS A 158 10.62 0.27 -5.84
C LYS A 158 9.11 0.50 -5.83
N ILE A 159 8.66 1.76 -5.91
CA ILE A 159 7.23 2.10 -5.98
C ILE A 159 6.62 1.52 -7.26
N ASP A 160 7.30 1.63 -8.39
CA ASP A 160 6.85 1.07 -9.67
C ASP A 160 6.71 -0.46 -9.58
N LEU A 161 7.73 -1.16 -9.08
CA LEU A 161 7.69 -2.62 -8.91
C LEU A 161 6.57 -3.10 -7.98
N ILE A 162 6.32 -2.39 -6.88
CA ILE A 162 5.23 -2.73 -5.96
C ILE A 162 3.88 -2.50 -6.65
N SER A 163 3.73 -1.37 -7.36
CA SER A 163 2.51 -1.02 -8.10
C SER A 163 2.20 -2.05 -9.19
N GLU A 164 3.22 -2.47 -9.96
CA GLU A 164 3.10 -3.52 -10.97
C GLU A 164 2.72 -4.86 -10.34
N SER A 165 3.31 -5.20 -9.18
CA SER A 165 3.03 -6.46 -8.49
C SER A 165 1.59 -6.52 -7.99
N ILE A 166 1.08 -5.43 -7.41
CA ILE A 166 -0.34 -5.31 -7.01
C ILE A 166 -1.25 -5.43 -8.22
N GLN A 167 -0.88 -4.82 -9.35
CA GLN A 167 -1.67 -4.90 -10.56
C GLN A 167 -1.71 -6.32 -11.14
N LYS A 168 -0.56 -7.01 -11.21
CA LYS A 168 -0.47 -8.42 -11.64
C LYS A 168 -1.29 -9.33 -10.75
N LEU A 169 -1.24 -9.15 -9.43
CA LEU A 169 -2.06 -9.92 -8.48
C LEU A 169 -3.56 -9.73 -8.74
N ALA A 170 -3.98 -8.52 -9.09
CA ALA A 170 -5.37 -8.26 -9.46
C ALA A 170 -5.74 -8.95 -10.78
N GLU A 171 -4.87 -8.86 -11.80
CA GLU A 171 -5.10 -9.44 -13.14
C GLU A 171 -5.12 -10.97 -13.12
N ASP A 172 -4.20 -11.63 -12.41
CA ASP A 172 -4.17 -13.10 -12.24
C ASP A 172 -5.47 -13.66 -11.66
N HIS A 173 -6.19 -12.85 -10.87
CA HIS A 173 -7.49 -13.21 -10.33
C HIS A 173 -8.61 -13.13 -11.39
N PHE A 174 -8.53 -12.20 -12.34
CA PHE A 174 -9.48 -12.08 -13.45
C PHE A 174 -9.24 -13.14 -14.54
N THR A 175 -8.00 -13.50 -14.82
CA THR A 175 -7.68 -14.52 -15.84
C THR A 175 -8.18 -15.90 -15.43
N LYS A 176 -8.12 -16.24 -14.13
CA LYS A 176 -8.70 -17.50 -13.60
C LYS A 176 -10.23 -17.56 -13.68
N LEU A 177 -10.92 -16.42 -13.67
CA LEU A 177 -12.37 -16.37 -13.85
C LEU A 177 -12.78 -16.56 -15.32
N ARG A 178 -11.96 -16.10 -16.28
CA ARG A 178 -12.23 -16.23 -17.73
C ARG A 178 -11.96 -17.59 -18.34
N VAL A 179 -11.17 -18.44 -17.68
CA VAL A 179 -10.89 -19.82 -18.16
C VAL A 179 -11.93 -20.83 -17.64
N LYS A 180 -12.88 -20.39 -16.80
CA LYS A 180 -13.98 -21.22 -16.25
C LYS A 180 -15.37 -20.86 -16.78
N SER A 181 -15.48 -19.96 -17.75
CA SER A 181 -16.70 -19.67 -18.52
C SER A 181 -16.61 -20.29 -19.90
#